data_AF-A0A8B8HS01-F1
#
_entry.id   AF-A0A8B8HS01-F1
#
_cell.length_a   1.000
_cell.length_b   1.000
_cell.length_c   1.000
_cell.angle_alpha   90.00
_cell.angle_beta   90.00
_cell.angle_gamma   90.00
#
_symmetry.space_group_name_H-M   'P 1'
#
loop_
_entity.id
_entity.type
_entity.pdbx_description
1 polymer ?
#
loop_
_entity_poly.entity_id
_entity_poly.type
_entity_poly.pdbx_seq_one_letter_code
_entity_poly.pdbx_strand_id
1 'polypeptide(L)'
;MTVNSTIAHQRLILSGDRERFKELLRRRLIECGWRDQVRMLCREVVKENEGNNVTFDLLLTRVTPQARALVPDSVKKELLLKLKTHLLTQKDQ
;
A
#
# COMPACT_ATOMS: atom_id res chain seq x y z
N MET A 1 -8.74 -9.66 10.30
CA MET A 1 -8.70 -8.21 10.07
C MET A 1 -8.00 -7.56 11.26
N THR A 2 -6.70 -7.31 11.19
CA THR A 2 -5.99 -6.60 12.25
C THR A 2 -6.30 -5.12 12.15
N VAL A 3 -7.34 -4.66 12.84
CA VAL A 3 -7.46 -3.25 13.22
C VAL A 3 -6.37 -3.01 14.26
N ASN A 4 -5.18 -2.60 13.80
CA ASN A 4 -4.12 -2.12 14.69
C ASN A 4 -4.60 -0.79 15.30
N SER A 5 -5.41 -0.90 16.35
CA SER A 5 -6.02 0.20 17.10
C SER A 5 -5.00 0.85 18.02
N THR A 6 -3.98 1.46 17.43
CA THR A 6 -3.06 2.34 18.14
C THR A 6 -3.65 3.74 18.22
N ILE A 7 -3.38 4.47 19.30
CA ILE A 7 -3.80 5.87 19.49
C ILE A 7 -3.40 6.74 18.28
N ALA A 8 -2.24 6.47 17.69
CA ALA A 8 -1.78 7.13 16.47
C ALA A 8 -2.72 6.90 15.27
N HIS A 9 -3.18 5.67 15.05
CA HIS A 9 -4.11 5.35 13.96
C HIS A 9 -5.47 6.04 14.14
N GLN A 10 -6.00 6.07 15.36
CA GLN A 10 -7.26 6.77 15.66
C GLN A 10 -7.14 8.28 15.43
N ARG A 11 -6.04 8.90 15.88
CA ARG A 11 -5.78 10.34 15.65
C ARG A 11 -5.75 10.69 14.16
N LEU A 12 -5.08 9.87 13.35
CA LEU A 12 -5.02 10.07 11.88
C LEU A 12 -6.39 9.92 11.21
N ILE A 13 -7.28 9.09 11.76
CA ILE A 13 -8.66 8.96 11.25
C ILE A 13 -9.48 10.19 11.62
N LEU A 14 -9.48 10.59 12.89
CA LEU A 14 -10.32 11.69 13.39
C LEU A 14 -9.93 13.05 12.79
N SER A 15 -8.65 13.25 12.48
CA SER A 15 -8.15 14.44 11.79
C SER A 15 -8.38 14.42 10.27
N GLY A 16 -8.81 13.29 9.69
CA GLY A 16 -8.93 13.09 8.24
C GLY A 16 -7.58 12.91 7.51
N ASP A 17 -6.45 13.01 8.23
CA ASP A 17 -5.10 12.96 7.65
C ASP A 17 -4.75 11.59 7.05
N ARG A 18 -5.39 10.51 7.53
CA ARG A 18 -5.19 9.16 7.01
C ARG A 18 -5.40 9.09 5.49
N GLU A 19 -6.37 9.82 4.98
CA GLU A 19 -6.73 9.77 3.57
C GLU A 19 -5.71 10.55 2.72
N ARG A 20 -5.15 11.63 3.29
CA ARG A 20 -4.01 12.36 2.71
C ARG A 20 -2.76 11.48 2.61
N PHE A 21 -2.46 10.69 3.65
CA PHE A 21 -1.33 9.76 3.64
C PHE A 21 -1.54 8.58 2.69
N LYS A 22 -2.77 8.07 2.57
CA LYS A 22 -3.11 7.05 1.57
C LYS A 22 -2.92 7.57 0.15
N GLU A 23 -3.30 8.81 -0.11
CA GLU A 23 -3.09 9.42 -1.43
C GLU A 23 -1.61 9.67 -1.73
N LEU A 24 -0.83 10.10 -0.73
CA LEU A 24 0.62 10.20 -0.87
C LEU A 24 1.23 8.83 -1.23
N LEU A 25 0.86 7.76 -0.52
CA LEU A 25 1.34 6.41 -0.81
C LEU A 25 0.98 5.99 -2.23
N ARG A 26 -0.26 6.19 -2.67
CA ARG A 26 -0.68 5.86 -4.04
C ARG A 26 0.17 6.56 -5.08
N ARG A 27 0.40 7.87 -4.93
CA ARG A 27 1.25 8.63 -5.84
C ARG A 27 2.66 8.07 -5.91
N ARG A 28 3.29 7.80 -4.75
CA ARG A 28 4.64 7.22 -4.70
C ARG A 28 4.73 5.84 -5.35
N LEU A 29 3.73 4.99 -5.16
CA LEU A 29 3.67 3.67 -5.81
C LEU A 29 3.47 3.77 -7.33
N ILE A 30 2.84 4.83 -7.83
CA ILE A 30 2.74 5.07 -9.28
C ILE A 30 4.09 5.60 -9.80
N GLU A 31 4.65 6.61 -9.15
CA GLU A 31 5.90 7.27 -9.56
C GLU A 31 7.11 6.30 -9.56
N CYS A 32 7.18 5.37 -8.62
CA CYS A 32 8.26 4.37 -8.59
C CYS A 32 8.00 3.16 -9.50
N GLY A 33 6.92 3.16 -10.29
CA GLY A 33 6.58 2.08 -11.23
C GLY A 33 5.96 0.84 -10.61
N TRP A 34 5.73 0.81 -9.28
CA TRP A 34 5.16 -0.35 -8.59
C TRP A 34 3.80 -0.76 -9.17
N ARG A 35 2.93 0.21 -9.51
CA ARG A 35 1.61 -0.11 -10.10
C ARG A 35 1.74 -0.90 -11.40
N ASP A 36 2.71 -0.55 -12.24
CA ASP A 36 2.92 -1.20 -13.53
C ASP A 36 3.56 -2.58 -13.35
N GLN A 37 4.49 -2.73 -12.39
CA GLN A 37 5.03 -4.02 -11.98
C GLN A 37 3.93 -4.99 -11.51
N VAL A 38 3.02 -4.53 -10.65
CA VAL A 38 1.89 -5.36 -10.19
C VAL A 38 0.96 -5.72 -11.34
N ARG A 39 0.75 -4.81 -12.31
CA ARG A 39 -0.03 -5.11 -13.52
C ARG A 39 0.64 -6.20 -14.38
N MET A 40 1.97 -6.18 -14.49
CA MET A 40 2.73 -7.23 -15.19
C MET A 40 2.60 -8.58 -14.48
N LEU A 41 2.75 -8.61 -13.15
CA LEU A 41 2.53 -9.82 -12.35
C LEU A 41 1.14 -10.42 -12.58
N CYS A 42 0.09 -9.60 -12.61
CA CYS A 42 -1.26 -10.10 -12.92
C CYS A 42 -1.32 -10.75 -14.30
N ARG A 43 -0.69 -10.17 -15.33
CA ARG A 43 -0.67 -10.71 -16.69
C ARG A 43 0.09 -12.03 -16.76
N GLU A 44 1.21 -12.14 -16.05
CA GLU A 44 2.00 -13.37 -15.93
C GLU A 44 1.18 -14.49 -15.30
N VAL A 45 0.49 -14.21 -14.18
CA VAL A 45 -0.37 -15.23 -13.54
C VAL A 45 -1.51 -15.66 -14.48
N VAL A 46 -2.13 -14.74 -15.23
CA VAL A 46 -3.14 -15.11 -16.23
C VAL A 46 -2.53 -16.02 -17.31
N LYS A 47 -1.35 -15.66 -17.82
CA LYS A 47 -0.64 -16.40 -18.87
C LYS A 47 -0.24 -17.81 -18.40
N GLU A 48 0.28 -17.94 -17.18
CA GLU A 48 0.65 -19.23 -16.58
C GLU A 48 -0.53 -20.17 -16.35
N ASN A 49 -1.73 -19.60 -16.23
CA ASN A 49 -2.97 -20.35 -16.02
C ASN A 49 -3.84 -20.41 -17.29
N GLU A 50 -3.25 -20.16 -18.47
CA GLU A 50 -3.91 -20.31 -19.77
C GLU A 50 -4.51 -21.72 -19.90
N GLY A 51 -5.80 -21.78 -20.25
CA GLY A 51 -6.57 -23.03 -20.34
C GLY A 51 -7.32 -23.44 -19.06
N ASN A 52 -7.09 -22.74 -17.94
CA ASN A 52 -7.85 -22.93 -16.69
C ASN A 52 -8.75 -21.71 -16.40
N ASN A 53 -9.77 -21.89 -15.54
CA ASN A 53 -10.62 -20.79 -15.11
C ASN A 53 -9.87 -19.86 -14.13
N VAL A 54 -9.45 -18.68 -14.60
CA VAL A 54 -8.77 -17.69 -13.76
C VAL A 54 -9.81 -16.88 -12.97
N THR A 55 -9.87 -17.09 -11.66
CA THR A 55 -10.73 -16.32 -10.76
C THR A 55 -10.00 -15.13 -10.15
N PHE A 56 -10.77 -14.13 -9.71
CA PHE A 56 -10.22 -13.00 -8.97
C PHE A 56 -9.49 -13.43 -7.70
N ASP A 57 -10.03 -14.39 -6.94
CA ASP A 57 -9.40 -14.88 -5.71
C ASP A 57 -8.06 -15.57 -5.96
N LEU A 58 -7.92 -16.29 -7.07
CA LEU A 58 -6.64 -16.87 -7.49
C LEU A 58 -5.61 -15.76 -7.76
N LEU A 59 -5.98 -14.75 -8.55
CA LEU A 59 -5.13 -13.61 -8.83
C LEU A 59 -4.72 -12.89 -7.54
N LEU A 60 -5.68 -12.63 -6.66
CA LEU A 60 -5.42 -11.95 -5.39
C LEU A 60 -4.45 -12.75 -4.53
N THR A 61 -4.66 -14.06 -4.40
CA THR A 61 -3.83 -14.97 -3.60
C THR A 61 -2.39 -15.04 -4.14
N ARG A 62 -2.22 -15.06 -5.46
CA ARG A 62 -0.90 -15.15 -6.13
C ARG A 62 -0.16 -13.83 -6.14
N VAL A 63 -0.84 -12.73 -6.48
CA VAL A 63 -0.22 -11.43 -6.75
C VAL A 63 0.02 -10.63 -5.47
N THR A 64 -0.89 -10.68 -4.49
CA THR A 64 -0.77 -9.87 -3.25
C THR A 64 0.56 -10.03 -2.50
N PRO A 65 1.07 -11.25 -2.22
CA PRO A 65 2.34 -11.39 -1.51
C PRO A 65 3.52 -10.79 -2.30
N GLN A 66 3.56 -10.99 -3.62
CA GLN A 66 4.60 -10.45 -4.49
C GLN A 66 4.53 -8.93 -4.58
N ALA A 67 3.33 -8.39 -4.78
CA ALA A 67 3.07 -6.95 -4.80
C ALA A 67 3.53 -6.28 -3.50
N ARG A 68 3.28 -6.90 -2.33
CA ARG A 68 3.75 -6.38 -1.03
C ARG A 68 5.28 -6.37 -0.92
N ALA A 69 5.94 -7.41 -1.43
CA ALA A 69 7.40 -7.50 -1.43
C ALA A 69 8.05 -6.44 -2.34
N LEU A 70 7.41 -6.10 -3.46
CA LEU A 70 7.91 -5.09 -4.40
C LEU A 70 7.85 -3.65 -3.90
N VAL A 71 7.17 -3.36 -2.78
CA VAL A 71 7.11 -1.98 -2.26
C VAL A 71 8.51 -1.55 -1.81
N PRO A 72 9.11 -0.51 -2.43
CA PRO A 72 10.47 -0.10 -2.08
C PRO A 72 10.57 0.42 -0.65
N ASP A 73 11.70 0.14 0.01
CA ASP A 73 11.94 0.62 1.38
C ASP A 73 12.07 2.14 1.45
N SER A 74 12.50 2.79 0.37
CA SER A 74 12.50 4.25 0.27
C SER A 74 11.10 4.85 0.45
N VAL A 75 10.09 4.26 -0.19
CA VAL A 75 8.68 4.68 -0.07
C VAL A 75 8.17 4.45 1.36
N LYS A 76 8.47 3.29 1.96
CA LYS A 76 8.09 2.97 3.35
C LYS A 76 8.71 3.97 4.33
N LYS A 77 10.01 4.25 4.18
CA LYS A 77 10.75 5.19 5.01
C LYS A 77 10.23 6.63 4.88
N GLU A 78 9.97 7.10 3.66
CA GLU A 78 9.38 8.43 3.42
C GLU A 78 8.03 8.56 4.13
N LEU A 79 7.15 7.58 3.93
CA LEU A 79 5.82 7.60 4.56
C LEU A 79 5.92 7.61 6.08
N LEU A 80 6.76 6.74 6.65
CA LEU A 80 6.94 6.65 8.10
C LEU A 80 7.49 7.95 8.68
N LEU A 81 8.47 8.57 8.02
CA LEU A 81 9.03 9.85 8.44
C LEU A 81 7.95 10.94 8.45
N LYS A 82 7.20 11.08 7.36
CA LYS A 82 6.14 12.10 7.27
C LYS A 82 5.03 11.88 8.29
N LEU A 83 4.65 10.63 8.55
CA LEU A 83 3.70 10.27 9.61
C LEU A 83 4.23 10.67 11.00
N LYS A 84 5.50 10.36 11.30
CA LYS A 84 6.14 10.73 12.57
C LYS A 84 6.18 12.24 12.75
N THR A 85 6.66 12.99 11.75
CA THR A 85 6.71 14.45 11.78
C THR A 85 5.33 15.04 12.02
N HIS A 86 4.32 14.58 11.27
CA HIS A 86 2.94 15.05 11.41
C HIS A 86 2.36 14.82 12.81
N LEU A 87 2.58 13.62 13.37
CA LEU A 87 2.13 13.27 14.72
C LEU A 87 2.88 14.03 15.83
N LEU A 88 4.11 14.47 15.59
CA LEU A 88 4.86 15.31 16.52
C LEU A 88 4.33 16.75 16.49
N THR A 89 4.15 17.34 15.31
CA THR A 89 3.62 18.71 15.16
C THR A 89 2.22 18.88 15.75
N GLN A 90 1.36 17.85 15.69
CA GLN A 90 0.04 17.89 16.33
C GLN A 90 0.05 17.79 17.87
N LYS A 91 1.17 17.44 18.51
CA LYS A 91 1.24 17.42 19.99
C LYS A 91 1.55 18.79 20.59
N ASP A 92 2.11 19.69 19.79
CA ASP A 92 2.56 21.02 20.24
C ASP A 92 1.48 22.11 20.02
N GLN A 93 0.23 21.69 19.78
CA GLN A 93 -0.93 22.52 19.48
C GLN A 93 -2.13 22.08 20.33
#